data_AF-A0A1Z3NAK7-F1
#
_entry.id   AF-A0A1Z3NAK7-F1
#
_cell.length_a   1.000
_cell.length_b   1.000
_cell.length_c   1.000
_cell.angle_alpha   90.00
_cell.angle_beta   90.00
_cell.angle_gamma   90.00
#
_symmetry.space_group_name_H-M   'P 1'
#
loop_
_entity.id
_entity.type
_entity.pdbx_description
1 polymer ?
#
loop_
_entity_poly.entity_id
_entity_poly.type
_entity_poly.pdbx_seq_one_letter_code
_entity_poly.pdbx_strand_id
1 'polypeptide(L)'
;MKTLLRALIILSSLSMLAACAPDTREQGSEVVTTYEPAQPNVIDEDGYKVVRGSTRVQDLSVNFDQTTKGMTLKGKIEFLPVRAKSVQTVELDLAGILDPYGFIALKTYKAKTQDNQDLKVAAKATCLSVDGGCRSSFIDIYVYYQGIVYHHQVESLQDDVSPATEEPIPGEEELPADEESEIEGGHDEVEGEPGRYVGDVADDIEKILEVKKPEAPKTEEPKKEEPKKEEPKQDTPKKDEPKKDSPKADPPKKEDPKKDPPKKDEPKKEEPKKEEPKKEEPKKEEPPKREEPKKDPPKTGQPRVPETAPPVNKVSQAIGPVNAGRLQNAANMLTYQQAHAPTGYEIIRPKRKTHFATNELAYIIVKMGLLTKKEIPGYELSVGDLSREAGGKLGSHKSHQNGLDADVAFFFNNKSFQGYFASAVAVNKPHANWMLEPQWKLFKEVVGTQLIDRIFIHGALKQALCSHAIAKGELTKGDNSSLAAQTLRRLIPEKDHHNHFHLRVKCSKAQVRCRQMAEPVNTTGCF
;
A
#
# COMPACT_ATOMS: atom_id res chain seq x y z
N MET A 1 15.72 52.33 83.30
CA MET A 1 15.72 51.83 84.69
C MET A 1 14.35 51.21 84.94
N LYS A 2 14.27 49.91 85.24
CA LYS A 2 13.03 49.08 85.15
C LYS A 2 12.51 48.94 83.69
N THR A 3 11.79 47.91 83.27
CA THR A 3 11.16 46.79 84.01
C THR A 3 11.21 45.47 83.23
N LEU A 4 11.15 44.34 83.96
CA LEU A 4 10.97 42.91 83.59
C LEU A 4 10.64 42.54 82.11
N LEU A 5 11.32 41.57 81.46
CA LEU A 5 11.44 40.12 81.77
C LEU A 5 10.19 39.29 81.42
N ARG A 6 10.27 38.53 80.31
CA ARG A 6 10.03 37.07 80.24
C ARG A 6 10.29 36.51 78.83
N ALA A 7 10.83 35.29 78.76
CA ALA A 7 10.75 34.45 77.56
C ALA A 7 9.46 33.63 77.60
N LEU A 8 9.00 33.09 76.45
CA LEU A 8 8.44 31.73 76.35
C LEU A 8 8.10 31.31 74.90
N ILE A 9 8.26 30.01 74.64
CA ILE A 9 7.49 29.15 73.72
C ILE A 9 7.60 29.33 72.20
N ILE A 10 8.14 28.27 71.60
CA ILE A 10 8.01 27.83 70.21
C ILE A 10 6.55 27.42 69.95
N LEU A 11 5.92 27.90 68.87
CA LEU A 11 4.71 27.28 68.33
C LEU A 11 5.06 26.48 67.06
N SER A 12 5.13 25.16 67.20
CA SER A 12 5.28 24.21 66.09
C SER A 12 4.34 23.02 66.28
N SER A 13 3.04 23.24 66.10
CA SER A 13 2.05 22.17 65.87
C SER A 13 2.34 21.51 64.51
N LEU A 14 2.53 20.18 64.41
CA LEU A 14 1.47 19.16 64.37
C LEU A 14 0.41 19.46 63.28
N SER A 15 0.02 18.56 62.35
CA SER A 15 0.38 17.14 62.08
C SER A 15 -0.27 16.75 60.70
N MET A 16 -0.08 15.60 60.03
CA MET A 16 0.57 14.30 60.33
C MET A 16 0.82 13.46 59.04
N LEU A 17 1.49 12.30 59.19
CA LEU A 17 1.30 11.02 58.44
C LEU A 17 1.86 10.83 57.00
N ALA A 18 1.96 9.53 56.67
CA ALA A 18 2.10 8.89 55.35
C ALA A 18 3.37 9.15 54.52
N ALA A 19 4.42 8.35 54.79
CA ALA A 19 5.42 8.03 53.79
C ALA A 19 4.93 6.89 52.88
N CYS A 20 4.67 7.20 51.61
CA CYS A 20 4.56 6.21 50.54
C CYS A 20 5.41 6.71 49.35
N ALA A 21 6.29 5.85 48.82
CA ALA A 21 6.94 6.15 47.56
C ALA A 21 5.93 6.03 46.40
N PRO A 22 6.04 6.85 45.33
CA PRO A 22 5.29 6.62 44.11
C PRO A 22 5.77 5.32 43.47
N ASP A 23 4.91 4.31 43.49
CA ASP A 23 5.11 2.99 42.90
C ASP A 23 5.29 3.11 41.38
N THR A 24 6.35 2.53 40.82
CA THR A 24 6.67 2.60 39.38
C THR A 24 5.78 1.65 38.59
N ARG A 25 4.51 2.02 38.42
CA ARG A 25 3.58 1.28 37.57
C ARG A 25 3.91 1.46 36.10
N GLU A 26 4.04 0.32 35.42
CA GLU A 26 4.19 0.23 33.97
C GLU A 26 2.98 0.88 33.28
N GLN A 27 3.21 1.99 32.56
CA GLN A 27 2.24 2.50 31.59
C GLN A 27 2.41 1.73 30.27
N GLY A 28 1.89 0.50 30.24
CA GLY A 28 1.66 -0.21 28.98
C GLY A 28 0.59 0.50 28.17
N SER A 29 0.76 0.59 26.85
CA SER A 29 -0.21 1.21 25.96
C SER A 29 -1.48 0.36 25.83
N GLU A 30 -2.64 0.98 25.99
CA GLU A 30 -3.94 0.27 25.96
C GLU A 30 -4.34 -0.05 24.51
N VAL A 31 -3.91 -1.22 24.02
CA VAL A 31 -4.17 -1.67 22.64
C VAL A 31 -5.65 -2.06 22.47
N VAL A 32 -6.44 -1.13 21.95
CA VAL A 32 -7.85 -1.35 21.58
C VAL A 32 -7.94 -2.39 20.46
N THR A 33 -8.80 -3.40 20.64
CA THR A 33 -9.08 -4.45 19.64
C THR A 33 -10.58 -4.62 19.42
N THR A 34 -10.96 -5.01 18.21
CA THR A 34 -12.36 -5.28 17.84
C THR A 34 -12.65 -6.78 17.82
N TYR A 35 -13.92 -7.14 18.02
CA TYR A 35 -14.39 -8.53 17.98
C TYR A 35 -15.65 -8.64 17.12
N GLU A 36 -15.49 -8.73 15.80
CA GLU A 36 -16.49 -9.18 14.83
C GLU A 36 -15.80 -9.39 13.46
N PRO A 37 -16.19 -10.40 12.66
CA PRO A 37 -17.53 -11.01 12.60
C PRO A 37 -17.70 -12.28 13.45
N ALA A 38 -18.96 -12.70 13.63
CA ALA A 38 -19.35 -13.95 14.30
C ALA A 38 -18.94 -15.24 13.54
N GLN A 39 -18.32 -15.12 12.37
CA GLN A 39 -17.62 -16.19 11.64
C GLN A 39 -16.29 -15.62 11.13
N PRO A 40 -15.15 -16.33 11.25
CA PRO A 40 -13.87 -15.80 10.79
C PRO A 40 -13.84 -15.62 9.27
N ASN A 41 -13.39 -14.47 8.78
CA ASN A 41 -13.23 -14.22 7.36
C ASN A 41 -11.96 -14.91 6.84
N VAL A 42 -12.14 -16.04 6.13
CA VAL A 42 -11.04 -16.81 5.53
C VAL A 42 -10.77 -16.30 4.12
N ILE A 43 -9.55 -15.83 3.89
CA ILE A 43 -9.05 -15.37 2.59
C ILE A 43 -7.93 -16.32 2.16
N ASP A 44 -7.96 -16.79 0.92
CA ASP A 44 -6.82 -17.49 0.31
C ASP A 44 -5.82 -16.43 -0.20
N GLU A 45 -4.84 -16.09 0.63
CA GLU A 45 -3.78 -15.11 0.32
C GLU A 45 -2.51 -15.87 -0.06
N ASP A 46 -2.08 -15.71 -1.32
CA ASP A 46 -0.86 -16.31 -1.89
C ASP A 46 -0.72 -17.83 -1.66
N GLY A 47 -1.85 -18.52 -1.46
CA GLY A 47 -1.99 -19.96 -1.22
C GLY A 47 -1.93 -20.40 0.24
N TYR A 48 -1.97 -19.48 1.20
CA TYR A 48 -2.26 -19.73 2.60
C TYR A 48 -3.70 -19.33 2.92
N LYS A 49 -4.36 -20.08 3.81
CA LYS A 49 -5.67 -19.70 4.36
C LYS A 49 -5.45 -18.73 5.52
N VAL A 50 -5.53 -17.44 5.22
CA VAL A 50 -5.34 -16.34 6.16
C VAL A 50 -6.68 -15.89 6.72
N VAL A 51 -6.75 -15.74 8.02
CA VAL A 51 -7.93 -15.32 8.77
C VAL A 51 -7.64 -13.98 9.43
N ARG A 52 -8.50 -12.99 9.15
CA ARG A 52 -8.38 -11.63 9.68
C ARG A 52 -9.66 -11.26 10.45
N GLY A 53 -9.52 -10.53 11.57
CA GLY A 53 -10.66 -10.01 12.35
C GLY A 53 -11.30 -10.99 13.35
N SER A 54 -10.75 -12.18 13.54
CA SER A 54 -11.18 -13.14 14.59
C SER A 54 -10.10 -13.36 15.65
N THR A 55 -9.34 -12.29 15.95
CA THR A 55 -8.13 -12.27 16.77
C THR A 55 -8.17 -11.07 17.72
N ARG A 56 -7.80 -11.27 18.99
CA ARG A 56 -7.76 -10.23 20.04
C ARG A 56 -6.46 -10.37 20.84
N VAL A 57 -5.74 -9.28 21.09
CA VAL A 57 -4.63 -9.27 22.06
C VAL A 57 -5.10 -8.83 23.45
N GLN A 58 -4.36 -9.25 24.48
CA GLN A 58 -4.52 -8.85 25.88
C GLN A 58 -3.14 -8.66 26.51
N ASP A 59 -3.05 -7.76 27.50
CA ASP A 59 -1.86 -7.50 28.32
C ASP A 59 -0.57 -7.32 27.49
N LEU A 60 -0.70 -6.68 26.32
CA LEU A 60 0.36 -6.65 25.32
C LEU A 60 1.42 -5.60 25.67
N SER A 61 2.66 -6.06 25.82
CA SER A 61 3.83 -5.22 26.10
C SER A 61 4.86 -5.36 24.99
N VAL A 62 5.30 -4.22 24.45
CA VAL A 62 6.36 -4.10 23.46
C VAL A 62 7.50 -3.31 24.08
N ASN A 63 8.72 -3.85 24.04
CA ASN A 63 9.90 -3.16 24.50
C ASN A 63 11.04 -3.33 23.49
N PHE A 64 11.63 -2.21 23.03
CA PHE A 64 12.77 -2.16 22.14
C PHE A 64 13.96 -1.47 22.81
N ASP A 65 15.05 -2.20 22.99
CA ASP A 65 16.30 -1.65 23.51
C ASP A 65 17.14 -1.07 22.37
N GLN A 66 17.32 0.25 22.40
CA GLN A 66 18.13 1.02 21.46
C GLN A 66 19.61 0.60 21.44
N THR A 67 20.10 -0.08 22.48
CA THR A 67 21.49 -0.52 22.69
C THR A 67 21.78 -1.86 22.04
N THR A 68 21.05 -2.92 22.43
CA THR A 68 21.19 -4.27 21.82
C THR A 68 20.48 -4.37 20.47
N LYS A 69 19.65 -3.38 20.10
CA LYS A 69 18.71 -3.42 18.98
C LYS A 69 17.73 -4.62 19.06
N GLY A 70 17.52 -5.16 20.26
CA GLY A 70 16.56 -6.21 20.53
C GLY A 70 15.15 -5.68 20.76
N MET A 71 14.13 -6.41 20.32
CA MET A 71 12.74 -6.21 20.74
C MET A 71 12.22 -7.45 21.45
N THR A 72 11.36 -7.23 22.45
CA THR A 72 10.51 -8.27 23.03
C THR A 72 9.04 -7.91 22.88
N LEU A 73 8.20 -8.92 22.67
CA LEU A 73 6.75 -8.85 22.60
C LEU A 73 6.17 -9.86 23.59
N LYS A 74 5.42 -9.36 24.58
CA LYS A 74 4.79 -10.16 25.63
C LYS A 74 3.30 -9.86 25.72
N GLY A 75 2.54 -10.76 26.35
CA GLY A 75 1.09 -10.65 26.53
C GLY A 75 0.39 -11.91 26.05
N LYS A 76 -0.83 -11.78 25.51
CA LYS A 76 -1.60 -12.91 24.99
C LYS A 76 -2.25 -12.55 23.66
N ILE A 77 -2.47 -13.57 22.82
CA ILE A 77 -3.38 -13.48 21.67
C ILE A 77 -4.45 -14.57 21.77
N GLU A 78 -5.70 -14.15 21.76
CA GLU A 78 -6.88 -14.97 21.58
C GLU A 78 -7.25 -15.05 20.10
N PHE A 79 -7.75 -16.22 19.67
CA PHE A 79 -8.34 -16.39 18.35
C PHE A 79 -9.53 -17.36 18.39
N LEU A 80 -10.48 -17.20 17.47
CA LEU A 80 -11.57 -18.16 17.25
C LEU A 80 -11.24 -19.06 16.05
N PRO A 81 -10.90 -20.36 16.26
CA PRO A 81 -10.58 -21.25 15.14
C PRO A 81 -11.81 -21.51 14.25
N VAL A 82 -11.62 -21.51 12.93
CA VAL A 82 -12.69 -21.67 11.91
C VAL A 82 -13.58 -22.91 12.11
N ARG A 83 -13.05 -23.96 12.76
CA ARG A 83 -13.77 -25.23 13.01
C ARG A 83 -14.21 -25.42 14.48
N ALA A 84 -13.90 -24.48 15.37
CA ALA A 84 -14.16 -24.59 16.80
C ALA A 84 -15.34 -23.72 17.25
N LYS A 85 -15.94 -24.08 18.39
CA LYS A 85 -17.01 -23.30 19.04
C LYS A 85 -16.53 -22.51 20.27
N SER A 86 -15.21 -22.45 20.48
CA SER A 86 -14.58 -21.80 21.62
C SER A 86 -13.34 -21.04 21.19
N VAL A 87 -13.10 -19.91 21.85
CA VAL A 87 -11.85 -19.15 21.73
C VAL A 87 -10.68 -20.02 22.21
N GLN A 88 -9.53 -19.84 21.58
CA GLN A 88 -8.24 -20.40 21.99
C GLN A 88 -7.30 -19.24 22.38
N THR A 89 -6.49 -19.42 23.42
CA THR A 89 -5.58 -18.39 23.94
C THR A 89 -4.13 -18.87 23.83
N VAL A 90 -3.26 -17.98 23.36
CA VAL A 90 -1.82 -18.23 23.15
C VAL A 90 -1.04 -17.17 23.94
N GLU A 91 -0.17 -17.61 24.85
CA GLU A 91 0.78 -16.71 25.52
C GLU A 91 1.86 -16.25 24.55
N LEU A 92 2.21 -14.97 24.59
CA LEU A 92 3.28 -14.36 23.81
C LEU A 92 4.49 -14.12 24.72
N ASP A 93 5.65 -14.66 24.32
CA ASP A 93 6.98 -14.35 24.88
C ASP A 93 7.99 -14.44 23.72
N LEU A 94 7.88 -13.49 22.80
CA LEU A 94 8.67 -13.46 21.56
C LEU A 94 9.81 -12.44 21.68
N ALA A 95 10.95 -12.75 21.07
CA ALA A 95 12.10 -11.87 21.00
C ALA A 95 12.76 -11.91 19.61
N GLY A 96 13.47 -10.85 19.26
CA GLY A 96 14.21 -10.71 18.00
C GLY A 96 15.16 -9.52 18.03
N ILE A 97 15.96 -9.36 16.96
CA ILE A 97 16.93 -8.26 16.79
C ILE A 97 16.66 -7.56 15.45
N LEU A 98 16.87 -6.23 15.40
CA LEU A 98 16.74 -5.40 14.21
C LEU A 98 17.73 -5.79 13.11
N ASP A 99 17.20 -6.05 11.91
CA ASP A 99 17.98 -6.29 10.71
C ASP A 99 18.40 -4.97 10.00
N PRO A 100 19.35 -5.02 9.04
CA PRO A 100 19.78 -3.83 8.28
C PRO A 100 18.74 -3.24 7.30
N TYR A 101 17.54 -3.81 7.22
CA TYR A 101 16.46 -3.37 6.33
C TYR A 101 15.34 -2.64 7.09
N GLY A 102 15.24 -2.86 8.41
CA GLY A 102 14.27 -2.23 9.30
C GLY A 102 13.19 -3.18 9.83
N PHE A 103 13.48 -4.47 9.93
CA PHE A 103 12.56 -5.49 10.44
C PHE A 103 13.10 -6.22 11.67
N ILE A 104 12.19 -6.79 12.46
CA ILE A 104 12.52 -7.70 13.57
C ILE A 104 11.67 -8.96 13.42
N ALA A 105 12.31 -10.10 13.17
CA ALA A 105 11.66 -11.41 13.26
C ALA A 105 11.57 -11.82 14.74
N LEU A 106 10.37 -11.75 15.31
CA LEU A 106 10.07 -12.08 16.71
C LEU A 106 9.67 -13.57 16.81
N LYS A 107 10.53 -14.38 17.42
CA LYS A 107 10.30 -15.83 17.65
C LYS A 107 10.28 -16.14 19.14
N THR A 108 9.65 -17.25 19.55
CA THR A 108 9.49 -17.64 20.97
C THR A 108 10.85 -17.75 21.67
N TYR A 109 11.09 -16.92 22.70
CA TYR A 109 12.41 -16.78 23.32
C TYR A 109 12.88 -18.05 24.05
N LYS A 110 11.92 -18.88 24.53
CA LYS A 110 12.18 -20.24 24.98
C LYS A 110 11.06 -21.16 24.52
N ALA A 111 11.42 -22.34 24.00
CA ALA A 111 10.48 -23.42 23.72
C ALA A 111 9.99 -24.07 25.02
N LYS A 112 9.10 -23.39 25.76
CA LYS A 112 8.08 -24.10 26.53
C LYS A 112 7.25 -24.87 25.50
N THR A 113 7.14 -26.18 25.65
CA THR A 113 6.26 -26.98 24.79
C THR A 113 4.82 -26.57 25.05
N GLN A 114 4.24 -25.80 24.12
CA GLN A 114 2.81 -25.97 23.86
C GLN A 114 2.70 -27.39 23.28
N ASP A 115 2.04 -28.31 23.97
CA ASP A 115 1.99 -29.75 23.65
C ASP A 115 1.14 -30.08 22.41
N ASN A 116 1.12 -29.18 21.42
CA ASN A 116 0.39 -29.29 20.18
C ASN A 116 1.28 -28.87 19.01
N GLN A 117 1.77 -29.85 18.24
CA GLN A 117 2.65 -29.62 17.09
C GLN A 117 1.99 -28.83 15.94
N ASP A 118 0.66 -28.76 15.91
CA ASP A 118 -0.10 -27.99 14.92
C ASP A 118 -0.23 -26.49 15.29
N LEU A 119 0.23 -26.07 16.46
CA LEU A 119 0.19 -24.67 16.92
C LEU A 119 1.58 -24.03 16.83
N LYS A 120 1.70 -22.93 16.09
CA LYS A 120 2.89 -22.07 16.09
C LYS A 120 2.48 -20.60 16.22
N VAL A 121 3.32 -19.80 16.88
CA VAL A 121 3.17 -18.35 16.93
C VAL A 121 4.51 -17.66 16.69
N ALA A 122 4.48 -16.60 15.90
CA ALA A 122 5.60 -15.69 15.69
C ALA A 122 5.06 -14.30 15.30
N ALA A 123 5.93 -13.30 15.26
CA ALA A 123 5.57 -11.97 14.79
C ALA A 123 6.69 -11.30 14.00
N LYS A 124 6.35 -10.22 13.28
CA LYS A 124 7.29 -9.34 12.60
C LYS A 124 7.08 -7.91 13.05
N ALA A 125 8.10 -7.27 13.63
CA ALA A 125 8.08 -5.81 13.73
C ALA A 125 8.58 -5.20 12.41
N THR A 126 7.87 -4.19 11.92
CA THR A 126 8.28 -3.34 10.81
C THR A 126 8.55 -1.95 11.37
N CYS A 127 9.82 -1.55 11.44
CA CYS A 127 10.26 -0.36 12.15
C CYS A 127 10.06 0.91 11.31
N LEU A 128 9.39 1.90 11.90
CA LEU A 128 9.02 3.17 11.27
C LEU A 128 9.86 4.36 11.80
N SER A 129 10.53 4.18 12.94
CA SER A 129 11.26 5.24 13.65
C SER A 129 12.29 5.98 12.79
N VAL A 130 12.28 7.31 12.89
CA VAL A 130 13.10 8.21 12.07
C VAL A 130 14.60 8.16 12.40
N ASP A 131 14.96 7.71 13.60
CA ASP A 131 16.32 7.61 14.14
C ASP A 131 17.07 6.33 13.71
N GLY A 132 16.37 5.37 13.09
CA GLY A 132 16.89 4.02 12.84
C GLY A 132 16.70 3.04 14.01
N GLY A 133 15.92 3.40 15.03
CA GLY A 133 15.41 2.47 16.04
C GLY A 133 14.10 1.79 15.63
N CYS A 134 13.49 1.04 16.55
CA CYS A 134 12.18 0.40 16.39
C CYS A 134 11.17 0.84 17.48
N ARG A 135 11.34 2.06 18.01
CA ARG A 135 10.44 2.71 18.97
C ARG A 135 9.04 2.94 18.40
N SER A 136 8.97 3.30 17.12
CA SER A 136 7.74 3.25 16.33
C SER A 136 7.79 2.04 15.40
N SER A 137 6.76 1.19 15.45
CA SER A 137 6.66 0.01 14.58
C SER A 137 5.22 -0.45 14.34
N PHE A 138 4.98 -1.11 13.21
CA PHE A 138 3.91 -2.10 13.11
C PHE A 138 4.41 -3.42 13.67
N ILE A 139 3.53 -4.24 14.25
CA ILE A 139 3.81 -5.63 14.62
C ILE A 139 2.73 -6.54 14.03
N ASP A 140 3.12 -7.34 13.05
CA ASP A 140 2.29 -8.38 12.45
C ASP A 140 2.47 -9.69 13.22
N ILE A 141 1.44 -10.09 13.97
CA ILE A 141 1.38 -11.33 14.75
C ILE A 141 0.68 -12.40 13.91
N TYR A 142 1.33 -13.55 13.79
CA TYR A 142 0.83 -14.70 13.04
C TYR A 142 0.71 -15.92 13.95
N VAL A 143 -0.50 -16.48 14.07
CA VAL A 143 -0.76 -17.76 14.75
C VAL A 143 -1.14 -18.78 13.69
N TYR A 144 -0.32 -19.81 13.50
CA TYR A 144 -0.67 -20.96 12.66
C TYR A 144 -1.32 -22.03 13.52
N TYR A 145 -2.49 -22.50 13.09
CA TYR A 145 -3.25 -23.57 13.76
C TYR A 145 -4.02 -24.42 12.74
N GLN A 146 -3.77 -25.74 12.70
CA GLN A 146 -4.49 -26.71 11.85
C GLN A 146 -4.53 -26.37 10.35
N GLY A 147 -3.43 -25.83 9.79
CA GLY A 147 -3.36 -25.45 8.37
C GLY A 147 -3.96 -24.09 8.02
N ILE A 148 -4.32 -23.28 9.04
CA ILE A 148 -4.90 -21.94 8.90
C ILE A 148 -4.01 -20.94 9.65
N VAL A 149 -3.75 -19.78 9.07
CA VAL A 149 -3.02 -18.68 9.70
C VAL A 149 -4.00 -17.61 10.17
N TYR A 150 -3.96 -17.27 11.45
CA TYR A 150 -4.74 -16.18 12.04
C TYR A 150 -3.80 -14.98 12.19
N HIS A 151 -4.12 -13.88 11.51
CA HIS A 151 -3.34 -12.65 11.47
C HIS A 151 -3.93 -11.61 12.43
N HIS A 152 -3.06 -10.86 13.09
CA HIS A 152 -3.42 -9.69 13.88
C HIS A 152 -2.31 -8.65 13.73
N GLN A 153 -2.67 -7.39 13.47
CA GLN A 153 -1.72 -6.29 13.34
C GLN A 153 -1.89 -5.34 14.52
N VAL A 154 -0.77 -5.02 15.17
CA VAL A 154 -0.70 -4.05 16.28
C VAL A 154 0.21 -2.90 15.88
N GLU A 155 -0.02 -1.74 16.47
CA GLU A 155 0.85 -0.58 16.33
C GLU A 155 1.56 -0.32 17.66
N SER A 156 2.87 -0.12 17.62
CA SER A 156 3.68 0.21 18.79
C SER A 156 4.28 1.60 18.62
N LEU A 157 4.01 2.45 19.58
CA LEU A 157 4.77 3.66 19.88
C LEU A 157 5.32 3.48 21.30
N GLN A 158 6.59 3.79 21.49
CA GLN A 158 7.29 3.77 22.78
C GLN A 158 7.79 5.18 23.06
N ASP A 159 7.23 5.81 24.09
CA ASP A 159 7.56 7.18 24.50
C ASP A 159 8.97 7.25 25.12
N ASP A 160 9.62 8.40 24.95
CA ASP A 160 10.88 8.70 25.63
C ASP A 160 10.65 9.06 27.10
N VAL A 161 11.41 8.43 27.99
CA VAL A 161 11.48 8.85 29.39
C VAL A 161 12.34 10.12 29.49
N SER A 162 11.64 11.25 29.39
CA SER A 162 12.14 12.64 29.41
C SER A 162 12.72 13.18 28.10
N PRO A 163 12.48 14.47 27.77
CA PRO A 163 13.01 15.08 26.56
C PRO A 163 14.49 15.40 26.70
N ALA A 164 15.31 14.88 25.80
CA ALA A 164 16.55 15.55 25.43
C ALA A 164 16.18 16.82 24.65
N THR A 165 16.62 17.98 25.11
CA THR A 165 16.60 19.19 24.29
C THR A 165 17.49 18.97 23.07
N GLU A 166 16.94 19.06 21.86
CA GLU A 166 17.76 19.08 20.64
C GLU A 166 18.65 20.33 20.67
N GLU A 167 19.94 20.16 20.95
CA GLU A 167 20.92 21.22 20.72
C GLU A 167 21.04 21.45 19.20
N PRO A 168 21.08 22.71 18.73
CA PRO A 168 21.17 23.00 17.30
C PRO A 168 22.40 22.34 16.67
N ILE A 169 22.24 21.69 15.52
CA ILE A 169 23.34 21.09 14.77
C ILE A 169 24.30 22.21 14.32
N PRO A 170 25.55 22.27 14.80
CA PRO A 170 26.47 23.36 14.47
C PRO A 170 27.01 23.14 13.05
N GLY A 171 26.36 23.76 12.06
CA GLY A 171 26.77 23.65 10.65
C GLY A 171 25.76 24.10 9.60
N GLU A 172 24.49 24.38 9.95
CA GLU A 172 23.62 25.13 9.05
C GLU A 172 23.98 26.63 9.16
N GLU A 173 24.77 27.11 8.19
CA GLU A 173 24.87 28.55 7.93
C GLU A 173 23.48 29.06 7.53
N GLU A 174 22.94 30.02 8.29
CA GLU A 174 21.76 30.78 7.87
C GLU A 174 22.08 31.49 6.55
N LEU A 175 21.55 30.97 5.45
CA LEU A 175 21.53 31.70 4.18
C LEU A 175 20.78 33.01 4.42
N PRO A 176 21.31 34.17 3.99
CA PRO A 176 20.67 35.44 4.21
C PRO A 176 19.27 35.47 3.55
N ALA A 177 18.37 36.24 4.13
CA ALA A 177 17.02 36.43 3.61
C ALA A 177 17.00 37.47 2.48
N ASP A 178 17.70 37.21 1.37
CA ASP A 178 17.62 38.06 0.17
C ASP A 178 16.33 37.83 -0.64
N GLU A 179 15.29 38.57 -0.23
CA GLU A 179 14.06 38.87 -1.00
C GLU A 179 13.37 37.65 -1.67
N GLU A 180 13.19 36.55 -0.94
CA GLU A 180 12.21 35.54 -1.37
C GLU A 180 10.80 36.16 -1.40
N SER A 181 10.24 36.31 -2.59
CA SER A 181 8.81 36.61 -2.74
C SER A 181 8.02 35.38 -2.31
N GLU A 182 7.56 35.36 -1.06
CA GLU A 182 6.74 34.30 -0.45
C GLU A 182 5.41 34.14 -1.20
N ILE A 183 5.43 33.39 -2.31
CA ILE A 183 4.23 32.77 -2.87
C ILE A 183 3.89 31.63 -1.90
N GLU A 184 2.95 31.88 -0.99
CA GLU A 184 2.53 30.96 0.06
C GLU A 184 2.42 29.51 -0.44
N GLY A 185 3.30 28.65 0.09
CA GLY A 185 3.17 27.21 -0.06
C GLY A 185 1.98 26.75 0.78
N GLY A 186 0.88 26.41 0.10
CA GLY A 186 -0.42 26.14 0.72
C GLY A 186 -0.36 25.12 1.84
N HIS A 187 -1.21 25.27 2.85
CA HIS A 187 -1.18 24.44 4.04
C HIS A 187 -1.92 23.11 3.81
N ASP A 188 -1.28 22.11 3.20
CA ASP A 188 -1.88 20.81 2.90
C ASP A 188 -2.52 20.14 4.14
N GLU A 189 -3.84 19.91 4.11
CA GLU A 189 -4.58 19.31 5.23
C GLU A 189 -4.50 17.78 5.17
N VAL A 190 -4.05 17.16 6.26
CA VAL A 190 -3.87 15.70 6.34
C VAL A 190 -5.19 15.05 6.76
N GLU A 191 -6.16 15.04 5.84
CA GLU A 191 -7.44 14.34 6.04
C GLU A 191 -7.29 12.81 5.92
N GLY A 192 -7.13 12.16 7.07
CA GLY A 192 -7.36 10.73 7.23
C GLY A 192 -6.50 10.07 8.30
N GLU A 193 -7.08 9.11 9.02
CA GLU A 193 -6.33 8.21 9.89
C GLU A 193 -5.27 7.42 9.08
N PRO A 194 -4.11 7.10 9.69
CA PRO A 194 -3.13 6.22 9.06
C PRO A 194 -3.76 4.84 8.83
N GLY A 195 -3.84 4.44 7.57
CA GLY A 195 -4.41 3.16 7.16
C GLY A 195 -3.44 1.99 7.32
N ARG A 196 -3.95 0.81 6.96
CA ARG A 196 -3.29 -0.47 7.17
C ARG A 196 -2.06 -0.68 6.28
N TYR A 197 -1.16 -1.52 6.77
CA TYR A 197 0.02 -2.06 6.10
C TYR A 197 -0.26 -2.72 4.74
N VAL A 198 0.75 -2.71 3.86
CA VAL A 198 0.67 -3.15 2.45
C VAL A 198 1.72 -4.23 2.10
N GLY A 199 2.35 -4.84 3.12
CA GLY A 199 3.38 -5.87 2.93
C GLY A 199 2.84 -7.26 2.57
N ASP A 200 3.77 -8.20 2.34
CA ASP A 200 3.46 -9.55 1.86
C ASP A 200 3.37 -10.57 3.01
N VAL A 201 2.20 -11.21 3.15
CA VAL A 201 1.89 -12.13 4.25
C VAL A 201 2.51 -13.51 4.04
N ALA A 202 2.64 -14.00 2.81
CA ALA A 202 3.23 -15.33 2.56
C ALA A 202 4.75 -15.31 2.81
N ASP A 203 5.40 -14.24 2.39
CA ASP A 203 6.84 -14.00 2.59
C ASP A 203 7.21 -13.99 4.09
N ASP A 204 6.31 -13.50 4.94
CA ASP A 204 6.45 -13.49 6.40
C ASP A 204 6.13 -14.84 7.07
N ILE A 205 5.09 -15.55 6.60
CA ILE A 205 4.75 -16.90 7.07
C ILE A 205 5.93 -17.86 6.83
N GLU A 206 6.52 -17.86 5.63
CA GLU A 206 7.58 -18.81 5.29
C GLU A 206 8.88 -18.55 6.07
N LYS A 207 9.26 -17.28 6.24
CA LYS A 207 10.51 -16.89 6.90
C LYS A 207 10.45 -16.97 8.43
N ILE A 208 9.28 -16.70 9.02
CA ILE A 208 9.15 -16.48 10.47
C ILE A 208 8.44 -17.64 11.16
N LEU A 209 7.33 -18.17 10.62
CA LEU A 209 6.66 -19.35 11.19
C LEU A 209 7.32 -20.68 10.79
N GLU A 210 8.18 -20.69 9.76
CA GLU A 210 8.81 -21.91 9.23
C GLU A 210 7.75 -22.98 8.88
N VAL A 211 6.63 -22.54 8.30
CA VAL A 211 5.55 -23.39 7.80
C VAL A 211 5.71 -23.48 6.29
N LYS A 212 5.87 -24.69 5.77
CA LYS A 212 5.81 -24.91 4.32
C LYS A 212 4.36 -24.81 3.86
N LYS A 213 4.16 -24.12 2.74
CA LYS A 213 2.91 -24.05 1.99
C LYS A 213 2.29 -25.46 1.85
N PRO A 214 0.99 -25.66 2.15
CA PRO A 214 0.35 -26.94 1.95
C PRO A 214 0.46 -27.36 0.47
N GLU A 215 0.96 -28.57 0.21
CA GLU A 215 0.86 -29.14 -1.14
C GLU A 215 -0.63 -29.25 -1.49
N ALA A 216 -1.03 -28.66 -2.62
CA ALA A 216 -2.40 -28.81 -3.11
C ALA A 216 -2.67 -30.32 -3.30
N PRO A 217 -3.77 -30.86 -2.73
CA PRO A 217 -4.05 -32.29 -2.83
C PRO A 217 -4.15 -32.66 -4.30
N LYS A 218 -3.32 -33.61 -4.73
CA LYS A 218 -3.39 -34.16 -6.08
C LYS A 218 -4.80 -34.72 -6.28
N THR A 219 -5.56 -34.11 -7.18
CA THR A 219 -6.78 -34.68 -7.71
C THR A 219 -6.42 -35.89 -8.55
N GLU A 220 -6.31 -37.06 -7.93
CA GLU A 220 -6.56 -38.30 -8.65
C GLU A 220 -8.02 -38.26 -9.11
N GLU A 221 -8.23 -38.37 -10.42
CA GLU A 221 -9.60 -38.51 -10.95
C GLU A 221 -10.19 -39.81 -10.41
N PRO A 222 -11.38 -39.80 -9.79
CA PRO A 222 -12.03 -41.02 -9.38
C PRO A 222 -12.37 -41.85 -10.62
N LYS A 223 -11.73 -43.02 -10.77
CA LYS A 223 -12.05 -43.96 -11.84
C LYS A 223 -13.55 -44.26 -11.81
N LYS A 224 -14.22 -44.05 -12.94
CA LYS A 224 -15.57 -44.58 -13.15
C LYS A 224 -15.52 -46.11 -13.11
N GLU A 225 -16.12 -46.69 -12.09
CA GLU A 225 -16.74 -48.02 -12.23
C GLU A 225 -18.20 -47.82 -12.66
N GLU A 226 -18.63 -48.57 -13.66
CA GLU A 226 -20.03 -48.54 -14.12
C GLU A 226 -20.90 -49.44 -13.23
N PRO A 227 -21.97 -48.93 -12.60
CA PRO A 227 -22.89 -49.76 -11.84
C PRO A 227 -23.72 -50.63 -12.81
N LYS A 228 -23.65 -51.95 -12.64
CA LYS A 228 -24.55 -52.88 -13.35
C LYS A 228 -25.99 -52.63 -12.93
N LYS A 229 -26.92 -52.67 -13.90
CA LYS A 229 -28.36 -52.79 -13.62
C LYS A 229 -28.70 -54.16 -13.06
N GLU A 230 -29.54 -54.18 -12.04
CA GLU A 230 -30.54 -55.23 -11.82
C GLU A 230 -31.92 -54.58 -11.70
N GLU A 231 -32.98 -55.33 -12.04
CA GLU A 231 -34.36 -54.83 -12.13
C GLU A 231 -35.22 -55.31 -10.95
N PRO A 232 -36.05 -54.43 -10.35
CA PRO A 232 -37.24 -54.86 -9.64
C PRO A 232 -38.46 -54.85 -10.58
N LYS A 233 -39.16 -55.98 -10.67
CA LYS A 233 -40.50 -56.07 -11.31
C LYS A 233 -41.56 -55.45 -10.40
N GLN A 234 -42.64 -54.91 -10.98
CA GLN A 234 -43.83 -54.52 -10.25
C GLN A 234 -45.11 -54.87 -11.04
N ASP A 235 -46.07 -55.49 -10.36
CA ASP A 235 -47.33 -55.96 -10.93
C ASP A 235 -48.46 -54.90 -10.97
N THR A 236 -49.54 -55.24 -11.69
CA THR A 236 -50.79 -54.46 -11.89
C THR A 236 -52.01 -55.40 -11.66
N PRO A 237 -53.30 -55.02 -11.82
CA PRO A 237 -53.99 -53.72 -12.03
C PRO A 237 -54.78 -53.31 -10.74
N LYS A 238 -55.78 -52.41 -10.65
CA LYS A 238 -56.80 -51.74 -11.51
C LYS A 238 -56.89 -50.24 -11.15
N LYS A 239 -57.39 -49.29 -11.96
CA LYS A 239 -58.59 -49.14 -12.83
C LYS A 239 -59.90 -48.81 -12.09
N ASP A 240 -60.35 -47.55 -12.23
CA ASP A 240 -61.69 -47.23 -12.73
C ASP A 240 -61.73 -45.87 -13.46
N GLU A 241 -62.74 -45.71 -14.32
CA GLU A 241 -63.08 -44.52 -15.15
C GLU A 241 -64.46 -43.98 -14.69
N PRO A 242 -65.10 -42.90 -15.22
CA PRO A 242 -64.78 -42.04 -16.39
C PRO A 242 -64.94 -40.51 -16.05
N LYS A 243 -65.11 -39.51 -16.93
CA LYS A 243 -65.35 -39.38 -18.39
C LYS A 243 -65.02 -37.94 -18.84
N LYS A 244 -64.58 -37.75 -20.11
CA LYS A 244 -64.80 -36.61 -21.04
C LYS A 244 -64.85 -35.15 -20.54
N ASP A 245 -64.33 -34.15 -21.28
CA ASP A 245 -64.55 -33.96 -22.73
C ASP A 245 -63.42 -33.26 -23.50
N SER A 246 -63.51 -33.21 -24.84
CA SER A 246 -62.60 -32.48 -25.74
C SER A 246 -63.22 -32.26 -27.13
N PRO A 247 -63.04 -31.08 -27.75
CA PRO A 247 -62.37 -31.04 -29.07
C PRO A 247 -61.57 -29.73 -29.34
N LYS A 248 -60.91 -29.50 -30.50
CA LYS A 248 -60.00 -30.29 -31.38
C LYS A 248 -59.70 -29.46 -32.66
N ALA A 249 -58.46 -29.47 -33.17
CA ALA A 249 -58.06 -29.09 -34.57
C ALA A 249 -58.22 -27.59 -34.97
N ASP A 250 -57.55 -27.03 -36.00
CA ASP A 250 -56.24 -27.28 -36.68
C ASP A 250 -55.84 -26.02 -37.53
N PRO A 251 -54.60 -25.89 -38.07
CA PRO A 251 -54.07 -24.64 -38.67
C PRO A 251 -54.29 -24.47 -40.19
N PRO A 252 -53.92 -23.29 -40.77
CA PRO A 252 -53.13 -23.36 -42.01
C PRO A 252 -52.05 -22.26 -42.27
N LYS A 253 -50.94 -22.73 -42.89
CA LYS A 253 -50.13 -22.14 -43.99
C LYS A 253 -49.48 -20.73 -43.92
N LYS A 254 -48.15 -20.77 -44.06
CA LYS A 254 -47.26 -20.03 -44.99
C LYS A 254 -47.85 -18.96 -45.93
N GLU A 255 -47.04 -17.92 -46.17
CA GLU A 255 -46.63 -17.54 -47.54
C GLU A 255 -45.18 -16.97 -47.57
N ASP A 256 -44.47 -17.16 -48.69
CA ASP A 256 -43.11 -16.64 -48.95
C ASP A 256 -43.21 -15.35 -49.80
N PRO A 257 -42.17 -14.49 -49.82
CA PRO A 257 -41.70 -14.03 -51.14
C PRO A 257 -40.17 -14.06 -51.31
N LYS A 258 -39.73 -14.78 -52.35
CA LYS A 258 -38.37 -14.66 -52.91
C LYS A 258 -38.19 -13.35 -53.68
N LYS A 259 -36.94 -12.88 -53.79
CA LYS A 259 -36.41 -12.29 -55.03
C LYS A 259 -34.89 -12.48 -55.14
N ASP A 260 -34.41 -12.57 -56.37
CA ASP A 260 -33.10 -13.11 -56.75
C ASP A 260 -31.95 -12.09 -56.75
N PRO A 261 -30.67 -12.55 -56.71
CA PRO A 261 -29.50 -11.68 -56.57
C PRO A 261 -28.96 -11.12 -57.91
N PRO A 262 -28.23 -9.97 -57.88
CA PRO A 262 -27.45 -9.49 -59.02
C PRO A 262 -26.16 -10.30 -59.23
N LYS A 263 -25.60 -10.24 -60.44
CA LYS A 263 -24.39 -11.01 -60.83
C LYS A 263 -23.08 -10.28 -60.54
N LYS A 264 -22.11 -11.09 -60.11
CA LYS A 264 -20.69 -11.16 -60.47
C LYS A 264 -20.12 -10.10 -61.45
N ASP A 265 -18.96 -9.56 -61.07
CA ASP A 265 -17.82 -9.34 -61.97
C ASP A 265 -16.51 -9.66 -61.21
N GLU A 266 -15.41 -9.94 -61.91
CA GLU A 266 -14.13 -10.41 -61.34
C GLU A 266 -13.00 -9.36 -61.47
N PRO A 267 -12.00 -9.42 -60.58
CA PRO A 267 -10.62 -9.47 -61.07
C PRO A 267 -9.76 -10.59 -60.45
N LYS A 268 -8.55 -10.78 -61.01
CA LYS A 268 -7.69 -11.96 -60.81
C LYS A 268 -7.00 -12.06 -59.45
N LYS A 269 -6.64 -13.32 -59.13
CA LYS A 269 -5.72 -13.75 -58.08
C LYS A 269 -4.25 -13.62 -58.55
N GLU A 270 -3.36 -13.13 -57.69
CA GLU A 270 -1.91 -13.35 -57.78
C GLU A 270 -1.37 -13.84 -56.43
N GLU A 271 -0.36 -14.72 -56.46
CA GLU A 271 0.28 -15.30 -55.28
C GLU A 271 1.80 -15.05 -55.33
N PRO A 272 2.40 -14.40 -54.31
CA PRO A 272 3.85 -14.35 -54.17
C PRO A 272 4.41 -15.72 -53.76
N LYS A 273 5.51 -16.14 -54.39
CA LYS A 273 6.23 -17.37 -54.03
C LYS A 273 6.86 -17.28 -52.64
N LYS A 274 7.03 -18.44 -52.01
CA LYS A 274 7.87 -18.64 -50.83
C LYS A 274 9.13 -19.38 -51.25
N GLU A 275 10.31 -18.80 -51.01
CA GLU A 275 11.60 -19.44 -51.29
C GLU A 275 12.22 -20.03 -50.02
N GLU A 276 12.86 -21.20 -50.16
CA GLU A 276 13.80 -21.75 -49.17
C GLU A 276 15.23 -21.50 -49.62
N PRO A 277 16.19 -21.39 -48.68
CA PRO A 277 17.38 -22.20 -48.87
C PRO A 277 17.97 -22.84 -47.59
N LYS A 278 18.27 -24.14 -47.73
CA LYS A 278 19.39 -24.90 -47.16
C LYS A 278 19.60 -24.96 -45.62
N LYS A 279 19.61 -26.21 -45.13
CA LYS A 279 20.43 -26.62 -43.97
C LYS A 279 21.92 -26.69 -44.34
N GLU A 280 22.78 -26.47 -43.35
CA GLU A 280 24.13 -27.05 -43.28
C GLU A 280 24.24 -27.96 -42.05
N GLU A 281 25.16 -28.93 -42.08
CA GLU A 281 25.46 -29.84 -40.96
C GLU A 281 26.78 -29.45 -40.27
N PRO A 282 26.86 -29.58 -38.94
CA PRO A 282 28.11 -29.85 -38.23
C PRO A 282 28.17 -31.27 -37.66
N LYS A 283 29.39 -31.81 -37.67
CA LYS A 283 29.81 -33.21 -37.41
C LYS A 283 29.41 -33.77 -36.03
N LYS A 284 29.41 -35.11 -35.96
CA LYS A 284 29.61 -35.89 -34.71
C LYS A 284 30.95 -35.56 -34.05
N GLU A 285 30.96 -35.56 -32.72
CA GLU A 285 32.10 -35.98 -31.89
C GLU A 285 31.60 -36.98 -30.82
N GLU A 286 32.50 -37.71 -30.17
CA GLU A 286 32.18 -38.85 -29.29
C GLU A 286 31.93 -38.47 -27.82
N PRO A 287 31.12 -39.26 -27.06
CA PRO A 287 30.85 -38.98 -25.66
C PRO A 287 32.05 -39.36 -24.75
N PRO A 288 32.53 -38.46 -23.87
CA PRO A 288 33.52 -38.81 -22.86
C PRO A 288 32.92 -39.74 -21.79
N LYS A 289 33.78 -40.54 -21.14
CA LYS A 289 33.37 -41.61 -20.22
C LYS A 289 32.80 -41.09 -18.90
N ARG A 290 31.83 -41.84 -18.38
CA ARG A 290 31.28 -41.76 -17.02
C ARG A 290 32.26 -42.38 -16.01
N GLU A 291 32.81 -41.60 -15.10
CA GLU A 291 33.42 -42.10 -13.85
C GLU A 291 32.47 -41.87 -12.67
N GLU A 292 32.57 -42.71 -11.64
CA GLU A 292 31.64 -42.71 -10.50
C GLU A 292 32.20 -41.97 -9.27
N PRO A 293 31.35 -41.32 -8.46
CA PRO A 293 31.79 -40.38 -7.43
C PRO A 293 32.40 -41.08 -6.21
N LYS A 294 33.59 -40.61 -5.81
CA LYS A 294 34.12 -40.87 -4.47
C LYS A 294 33.45 -39.93 -3.46
N LYS A 295 33.21 -40.44 -2.25
CA LYS A 295 32.59 -39.71 -1.14
C LYS A 295 33.67 -39.11 -0.25
N ASP A 296 33.47 -37.87 0.18
CA ASP A 296 34.13 -37.28 1.35
C ASP A 296 33.10 -36.52 2.23
N PRO A 297 33.31 -36.43 3.55
CA PRO A 297 32.32 -35.91 4.51
C PRO A 297 32.25 -34.37 4.58
N PRO A 298 31.17 -33.79 5.13
CA PRO A 298 30.86 -32.38 4.96
C PRO A 298 31.68 -31.42 5.84
N LYS A 299 31.86 -30.18 5.36
CA LYS A 299 32.20 -29.02 6.18
C LYS A 299 31.20 -27.88 5.99
N THR A 300 30.84 -27.25 7.09
CA THR A 300 29.97 -26.07 7.17
C THR A 300 30.64 -24.84 6.55
N GLY A 301 29.90 -24.08 5.76
CA GLY A 301 30.29 -22.77 5.24
C GLY A 301 29.06 -21.93 4.88
N GLN A 302 29.10 -20.64 5.16
CA GLN A 302 28.01 -19.71 4.83
C GLN A 302 27.91 -19.49 3.31
N PRO A 303 26.72 -19.17 2.75
CA PRO A 303 26.60 -18.79 1.34
C PRO A 303 27.38 -17.50 1.03
N ARG A 304 28.56 -17.63 0.41
CA ARG A 304 29.33 -16.49 -0.10
C ARG A 304 28.72 -16.04 -1.42
N VAL A 305 28.05 -14.88 -1.42
CA VAL A 305 27.52 -14.25 -2.63
C VAL A 305 28.68 -13.90 -3.59
N PRO A 306 28.55 -14.14 -4.92
CA PRO A 306 29.60 -13.78 -5.88
C PRO A 306 29.88 -12.27 -5.92
N GLU A 307 31.16 -11.91 -5.85
CA GLU A 307 31.68 -10.54 -5.68
C GLU A 307 31.63 -9.68 -6.97
N THR A 308 30.87 -10.12 -7.98
CA THR A 308 30.86 -9.56 -9.35
C THR A 308 29.46 -9.31 -9.93
N ALA A 309 28.40 -9.45 -9.13
CA ALA A 309 27.11 -8.89 -9.51
C ALA A 309 27.21 -7.35 -9.50
N PRO A 310 26.68 -6.62 -10.51
CA PRO A 310 26.55 -5.18 -10.41
C PRO A 310 25.70 -4.83 -9.18
N PRO A 311 25.99 -3.73 -8.46
CA PRO A 311 25.25 -3.38 -7.26
C PRO A 311 23.77 -3.20 -7.61
N VAL A 312 22.93 -4.08 -7.08
CA VAL A 312 21.47 -3.95 -7.20
C VAL A 312 21.09 -2.71 -6.40
N ASN A 313 20.80 -1.62 -7.11
CA ASN A 313 20.35 -0.38 -6.50
C ASN A 313 19.17 -0.69 -5.59
N LYS A 314 19.35 -0.46 -4.28
CA LYS A 314 18.32 -0.72 -3.28
C LYS A 314 17.08 0.10 -3.65
N VAL A 315 15.92 -0.55 -3.71
CA VAL A 315 14.66 0.11 -4.07
C VAL A 315 14.40 1.26 -3.10
N SER A 316 13.86 2.37 -3.60
CA SER A 316 13.43 3.49 -2.76
C SER A 316 12.42 3.02 -1.72
N GLN A 317 12.55 3.46 -0.47
CA GLN A 317 11.59 3.18 0.60
C GLN A 317 11.00 4.48 1.16
N ALA A 318 9.69 4.62 1.01
CA ALA A 318 8.87 5.47 1.88
C ALA A 318 8.72 4.78 3.24
N ILE A 319 9.14 5.45 4.31
CA ILE A 319 9.11 4.96 5.69
C ILE A 319 8.14 5.84 6.47
N GLY A 320 7.18 5.22 7.16
CA GLY A 320 6.17 5.96 7.93
C GLY A 320 5.13 6.68 7.04
N PRO A 321 4.26 7.52 7.64
CA PRO A 321 3.23 8.28 6.93
C PRO A 321 3.81 9.52 6.26
N VAL A 322 3.06 10.05 5.29
CA VAL A 322 3.41 11.22 4.47
C VAL A 322 3.74 12.49 5.27
N ASN A 323 3.23 12.60 6.50
CA ASN A 323 3.34 13.75 7.41
C ASN A 323 4.23 13.50 8.65
N ALA A 324 4.85 12.33 8.78
CA ALA A 324 5.79 12.00 9.87
C ALA A 324 6.72 10.86 9.42
N GLY A 325 7.43 11.06 8.31
CA GLY A 325 8.07 9.98 7.56
C GLY A 325 9.49 10.28 7.09
N ARG A 326 10.09 9.29 6.41
CA ARG A 326 11.40 9.41 5.75
C ARG A 326 11.40 8.77 4.37
N LEU A 327 12.37 9.16 3.56
CA LEU A 327 12.70 8.55 2.28
C LEU A 327 14.10 7.92 2.37
N GLN A 328 14.26 6.71 1.84
CA GLN A 328 15.53 6.00 1.75
C GLN A 328 15.78 5.56 0.31
N ASN A 329 17.04 5.59 -0.16
CA ASN A 329 17.44 5.27 -1.54
C ASN A 329 16.61 6.06 -2.59
N ALA A 330 16.51 7.37 -2.41
CA ALA A 330 15.67 8.25 -3.22
C ALA A 330 16.05 8.25 -4.72
N ALA A 331 15.04 8.33 -5.58
CA ALA A 331 15.23 8.74 -6.97
C ALA A 331 15.44 10.26 -7.03
N ASN A 332 16.56 10.71 -7.61
CA ASN A 332 16.80 12.13 -7.88
C ASN A 332 16.20 12.52 -9.24
N MET A 333 15.16 13.34 -9.23
CA MET A 333 14.44 13.73 -10.45
C MET A 333 15.22 14.73 -11.32
N LEU A 334 16.10 15.55 -10.73
CA LEU A 334 16.95 16.46 -11.50
C LEU A 334 18.01 15.69 -12.29
N THR A 335 18.65 14.69 -11.68
CA THR A 335 19.57 13.78 -12.37
C THR A 335 18.84 12.96 -13.44
N TYR A 336 17.62 12.48 -13.16
CA TYR A 336 16.82 11.77 -14.17
C TYR A 336 16.48 12.68 -15.37
N GLN A 337 16.04 13.92 -15.13
CA GLN A 337 15.74 14.93 -16.15
C GLN A 337 16.95 15.19 -17.06
N GLN A 338 18.15 15.30 -16.48
CA GLN A 338 19.40 15.50 -17.22
C GLN A 338 19.79 14.27 -18.05
N ALA A 339 19.68 13.06 -17.49
CA ALA A 339 20.13 11.82 -18.14
C ALA A 339 19.17 11.29 -19.23
N HIS A 340 17.88 11.61 -19.14
CA HIS A 340 16.83 11.07 -20.02
C HIS A 340 16.08 12.17 -20.80
N ALA A 341 16.75 13.30 -21.06
CA ALA A 341 16.15 14.40 -21.81
C ALA A 341 15.78 13.98 -23.26
N PRO A 342 14.60 14.38 -23.78
CA PRO A 342 13.58 15.21 -23.13
C PRO A 342 12.53 14.38 -22.37
N THR A 343 12.47 14.54 -21.04
CA THR A 343 11.47 13.88 -20.18
C THR A 343 10.08 14.51 -20.24
N GLY A 344 9.98 15.79 -20.63
CA GLY A 344 8.72 16.54 -20.68
C GLY A 344 8.27 17.12 -19.35
N TYR A 345 9.09 17.06 -18.31
CA TYR A 345 8.92 17.81 -17.07
C TYR A 345 10.16 18.65 -16.77
N GLU A 346 9.97 19.69 -15.97
CA GLU A 346 11.03 20.57 -15.47
C GLU A 346 10.88 20.74 -13.96
N ILE A 347 11.94 20.41 -13.20
CA ILE A 347 12.06 20.79 -11.79
C ILE A 347 12.31 22.30 -11.72
N ILE A 348 11.31 23.10 -11.31
CA ILE A 348 11.39 24.58 -11.36
C ILE A 348 12.15 25.22 -10.19
N ARG A 349 12.34 24.51 -9.07
CA ARG A 349 13.04 25.03 -7.86
C ARG A 349 14.23 24.15 -7.42
N PRO A 350 15.17 23.77 -8.31
CA PRO A 350 16.18 22.75 -8.02
C PRO A 350 17.09 23.10 -6.83
N LYS A 351 17.33 24.40 -6.58
CA LYS A 351 18.10 24.92 -5.44
C LYS A 351 17.54 24.47 -4.07
N ARG A 352 16.22 24.27 -3.92
CA ARG A 352 15.59 23.86 -2.65
C ARG A 352 15.97 22.44 -2.21
N LYS A 353 16.59 21.63 -3.09
CA LYS A 353 16.94 20.21 -2.84
C LYS A 353 15.73 19.34 -2.45
N THR A 354 14.56 19.69 -2.98
CA THR A 354 13.26 19.03 -2.77
C THR A 354 12.86 18.09 -3.91
N HIS A 355 13.78 17.79 -4.83
CA HIS A 355 13.53 17.05 -6.08
C HIS A 355 13.75 15.54 -5.97
N PHE A 356 13.46 14.96 -4.81
CA PHE A 356 13.67 13.54 -4.50
C PHE A 356 12.35 12.79 -4.34
N ALA A 357 12.30 11.53 -4.79
CA ALA A 357 11.06 10.78 -4.89
C ALA A 357 11.24 9.27 -4.61
N THR A 358 10.14 8.57 -4.37
CA THR A 358 10.06 7.12 -4.61
C THR A 358 10.10 6.82 -6.11
N ASN A 359 10.50 5.61 -6.49
CA ASN A 359 10.49 5.14 -7.87
C ASN A 359 9.07 5.18 -8.49
N GLU A 360 8.05 4.91 -7.69
CA GLU A 360 6.64 4.97 -8.08
C GLU A 360 6.19 6.40 -8.38
N LEU A 361 6.54 7.38 -7.54
CA LEU A 361 6.28 8.79 -7.81
C LEU A 361 7.08 9.30 -9.02
N ALA A 362 8.36 8.90 -9.12
CA ALA A 362 9.23 9.24 -10.25
C ALA A 362 8.64 8.76 -11.59
N TYR A 363 8.15 7.51 -11.64
CA TYR A 363 7.44 6.96 -12.79
C TYR A 363 6.20 7.79 -13.17
N ILE A 364 5.39 8.20 -12.19
CA ILE A 364 4.21 9.03 -12.43
C ILE A 364 4.58 10.41 -12.97
N ILE A 365 5.62 11.07 -12.44
CA ILE A 365 6.11 12.37 -12.93
C ILE A 365 6.62 12.24 -14.39
N VAL A 366 7.41 11.21 -14.70
CA VAL A 366 7.84 10.93 -16.08
C VAL A 366 6.63 10.70 -17.00
N LYS A 367 5.64 9.93 -16.56
CA LYS A 367 4.42 9.66 -17.34
C LYS A 367 3.62 10.95 -17.60
N MET A 368 3.49 11.82 -16.60
CA MET A 368 2.85 13.14 -16.74
C MET A 368 3.62 14.05 -17.72
N GLY A 369 4.95 14.10 -17.64
CA GLY A 369 5.78 14.89 -18.55
C GLY A 369 5.66 14.44 -20.00
N LEU A 370 5.75 13.14 -20.25
CA LEU A 370 5.58 12.57 -21.59
C LEU A 370 4.17 12.77 -22.16
N LEU A 371 3.13 12.69 -21.32
CA LEU A 371 1.76 13.07 -21.73
C LEU A 371 1.68 14.56 -22.06
N THR A 372 2.30 15.42 -21.26
CA THR A 372 2.29 16.88 -21.48
C THR A 372 2.86 17.24 -22.85
N LYS A 373 4.03 16.70 -23.24
CA LYS A 373 4.60 16.97 -24.59
C LYS A 373 3.71 16.48 -25.73
N LYS A 374 2.98 15.39 -25.53
CA LYS A 374 2.10 14.75 -26.52
C LYS A 374 0.79 15.53 -26.71
N GLU A 375 0.16 15.90 -25.60
CA GLU A 375 -1.18 16.51 -25.58
C GLU A 375 -1.14 18.05 -25.68
N ILE A 376 -0.02 18.67 -25.28
CA ILE A 376 0.20 20.12 -25.38
C ILE A 376 1.59 20.42 -25.98
N PRO A 377 1.76 20.33 -27.32
CA PRO A 377 3.06 20.52 -27.97
C PRO A 377 3.72 21.87 -27.62
N GLY A 378 4.98 21.84 -27.20
CA GLY A 378 5.75 23.03 -26.80
C GLY A 378 5.61 23.42 -25.31
N TYR A 379 4.88 22.63 -24.52
CA TYR A 379 4.85 22.68 -23.06
C TYR A 379 5.71 21.55 -22.46
N GLU A 380 6.15 21.79 -21.23
CA GLU A 380 6.70 20.80 -20.32
C GLU A 380 6.02 21.00 -18.95
N LEU A 381 5.93 19.94 -18.16
CA LEU A 381 5.25 19.92 -16.87
C LEU A 381 6.14 20.57 -15.80
N SER A 382 5.77 21.73 -15.27
CA SER A 382 6.51 22.37 -14.17
C SER A 382 6.22 21.67 -12.84
N VAL A 383 7.26 21.07 -12.27
CA VAL A 383 7.22 20.31 -11.01
C VAL A 383 7.96 21.11 -9.94
N GLY A 384 7.27 21.33 -8.82
CA GLY A 384 7.80 22.04 -7.66
C GLY A 384 8.49 21.08 -6.71
N ASP A 385 7.93 20.97 -5.51
CA ASP A 385 8.54 20.31 -4.36
C ASP A 385 7.99 18.87 -4.20
N LEU A 386 8.89 17.91 -3.94
CA LEU A 386 8.58 16.47 -3.84
C LEU A 386 8.88 15.95 -2.42
N SER A 387 10.16 15.89 -2.07
CA SER A 387 10.69 15.46 -0.77
C SER A 387 12.16 15.88 -0.67
N ARG A 388 12.67 16.02 0.56
CA ARG A 388 14.13 16.04 0.81
C ARG A 388 14.72 14.65 0.51
N GLU A 389 16.01 14.55 0.25
CA GLU A 389 16.71 13.30 -0.11
C GLU A 389 16.50 12.15 0.89
N ALA A 390 16.52 12.48 2.19
CA ALA A 390 16.31 11.54 3.29
C ALA A 390 14.89 11.64 3.91
N GLY A 391 13.97 12.34 3.23
CA GLY A 391 12.64 12.68 3.72
C GLY A 391 12.65 13.63 4.94
N GLY A 392 11.61 13.51 5.78
CA GLY A 392 11.39 14.37 6.94
C GLY A 392 10.70 15.70 6.60
N LYS A 393 10.39 16.48 7.64
CA LYS A 393 9.65 17.74 7.56
C LYS A 393 10.27 18.74 6.56
N LEU A 394 9.41 19.33 5.74
CA LEU A 394 9.76 20.28 4.68
C LEU A 394 9.02 21.61 4.87
N GLY A 395 9.66 22.60 5.50
CA GLY A 395 9.11 23.96 5.64
C GLY A 395 7.69 23.99 6.25
N SER A 396 6.80 24.78 5.64
CA SER A 396 5.37 24.83 6.00
C SER A 396 4.63 23.51 5.71
N HIS A 397 4.87 22.90 4.53
CA HIS A 397 4.19 21.70 4.02
C HIS A 397 3.93 20.65 5.12
N LYS A 398 2.69 20.18 5.26
CA LYS A 398 2.35 19.23 6.34
C LYS A 398 2.76 17.80 5.97
N SER A 399 2.81 17.47 4.68
CA SER A 399 3.26 16.19 4.12
C SER A 399 4.64 16.30 3.44
N HIS A 400 4.88 15.66 2.29
CA HIS A 400 6.16 15.59 1.56
C HIS A 400 7.32 14.87 2.26
N GLN A 401 7.05 14.13 3.34
CA GLN A 401 8.13 13.62 4.20
C GLN A 401 8.69 12.25 3.80
N ASN A 402 8.02 11.50 2.92
CA ASN A 402 8.41 10.14 2.53
C ASN A 402 8.51 9.88 1.02
N GLY A 403 8.51 10.94 0.18
CA GLY A 403 8.71 10.82 -1.28
C GLY A 403 7.53 10.24 -2.07
N LEU A 404 6.30 10.36 -1.54
CA LEU A 404 5.05 9.98 -2.21
C LEU A 404 4.23 11.18 -2.71
N ASP A 405 4.64 12.40 -2.37
CA ASP A 405 3.94 13.67 -2.64
C ASP A 405 4.68 14.49 -3.72
N ALA A 406 3.93 15.27 -4.51
CA ALA A 406 4.49 16.17 -5.52
C ALA A 406 3.61 17.39 -5.80
N ASP A 407 4.18 18.59 -5.71
CA ASP A 407 3.55 19.81 -6.20
C ASP A 407 3.75 19.98 -7.69
N VAL A 408 2.68 20.23 -8.44
CA VAL A 408 2.73 20.38 -9.89
C VAL A 408 1.85 21.54 -10.35
N ALA A 409 2.37 22.35 -11.28
CA ALA A 409 1.64 23.49 -11.82
C ALA A 409 0.38 23.04 -12.60
N PHE A 410 -0.67 23.86 -12.54
CA PHE A 410 -1.80 23.73 -13.48
C PHE A 410 -1.42 24.22 -14.88
N PHE A 411 -2.05 23.64 -15.92
CA PHE A 411 -1.88 24.10 -17.29
C PHE A 411 -2.60 25.42 -17.57
N PHE A 412 -1.94 26.34 -18.28
CA PHE A 412 -2.49 27.64 -18.70
C PHE A 412 -2.16 27.94 -20.16
N ASN A 413 -3.07 28.61 -20.87
CA ASN A 413 -2.90 29.06 -22.27
C ASN A 413 -1.62 29.90 -22.51
N ASN A 414 -1.09 30.53 -21.45
CA ASN A 414 0.24 31.11 -21.44
C ASN A 414 1.18 30.26 -20.56
N LYS A 415 2.09 29.50 -21.18
CA LYS A 415 2.96 28.56 -20.47
C LYS A 415 3.86 29.16 -19.39
N SER A 416 4.16 30.48 -19.42
CA SER A 416 4.98 31.10 -18.37
C SER A 416 4.32 31.06 -17.00
N PHE A 417 2.99 30.93 -16.94
CA PHE A 417 2.21 30.83 -15.70
C PHE A 417 2.52 29.56 -14.89
N GLN A 418 3.08 28.52 -15.53
CA GLN A 418 3.51 27.32 -14.82
C GLN A 418 4.80 27.56 -14.01
N GLY A 419 5.73 28.36 -14.51
CA GLY A 419 7.08 28.50 -13.94
C GLY A 419 7.13 29.20 -12.57
N TYR A 420 6.08 29.95 -12.22
CA TYR A 420 5.94 30.63 -10.93
C TYR A 420 4.71 30.18 -10.11
N PHE A 421 4.04 29.10 -10.53
CA PHE A 421 2.76 28.64 -9.96
C PHE A 421 1.72 29.78 -9.90
N ALA A 422 1.18 30.17 -11.05
CA ALA A 422 0.06 31.12 -11.12
C ALA A 422 -1.23 30.50 -10.54
N SER A 423 -2.10 31.32 -9.95
CA SER A 423 -3.42 30.86 -9.50
C SER A 423 -4.31 30.41 -10.66
N ALA A 424 -4.76 29.16 -10.64
CA ALA A 424 -5.79 28.62 -11.52
C ALA A 424 -7.20 29.03 -11.08
N VAL A 425 -7.34 29.79 -9.98
CA VAL A 425 -8.61 30.27 -9.41
C VAL A 425 -8.65 31.80 -9.42
N ALA A 426 -9.80 32.35 -9.81
CA ALA A 426 -10.08 33.79 -9.80
C ALA A 426 -11.47 34.07 -9.22
N VAL A 427 -11.53 34.40 -7.93
CA VAL A 427 -12.77 34.69 -7.17
C VAL A 427 -13.75 33.51 -7.20
N ASN A 428 -13.37 32.41 -6.54
CA ASN A 428 -14.17 31.19 -6.35
C ASN A 428 -14.66 30.47 -7.63
N LYS A 429 -14.06 30.76 -8.78
CA LYS A 429 -14.25 30.07 -10.07
C LYS A 429 -12.89 29.85 -10.75
N PRO A 430 -12.78 28.96 -11.76
CA PRO A 430 -11.54 28.82 -12.52
C PRO A 430 -11.10 30.12 -13.20
N HIS A 431 -9.79 30.32 -13.26
CA HIS A 431 -9.14 31.43 -13.95
C HIS A 431 -9.27 31.26 -15.48
N ALA A 432 -9.51 32.36 -16.21
CA ALA A 432 -9.88 32.32 -17.62
C ALA A 432 -8.83 31.67 -18.56
N ASN A 433 -7.55 31.66 -18.17
CA ASN A 433 -6.48 31.02 -18.94
C ASN A 433 -6.25 29.53 -18.60
N TRP A 434 -6.94 28.96 -17.61
CA TRP A 434 -6.73 27.57 -17.16
C TRP A 434 -7.21 26.55 -18.20
N MET A 435 -6.37 25.57 -18.53
CA MET A 435 -6.62 24.60 -19.60
C MET A 435 -7.33 23.35 -19.08
N LEU A 436 -8.65 23.45 -18.92
CA LEU A 436 -9.50 22.39 -18.35
C LEU A 436 -9.34 21.03 -19.08
N GLU A 437 -9.48 20.97 -20.41
CA GLU A 437 -9.47 19.67 -21.12
C GLU A 437 -8.12 18.92 -21.01
N PRO A 438 -6.94 19.54 -21.23
CA PRO A 438 -5.67 18.88 -20.96
C PRO A 438 -5.47 18.49 -19.49
N GLN A 439 -5.88 19.33 -18.54
CA GLN A 439 -5.78 19.02 -17.11
C GLN A 439 -6.64 17.79 -16.74
N TRP A 440 -7.86 17.72 -17.27
CA TRP A 440 -8.75 16.57 -17.10
C TRP A 440 -8.17 15.29 -17.70
N LYS A 441 -7.52 15.41 -18.87
CA LYS A 441 -6.85 14.28 -19.53
C LYS A 441 -5.64 13.79 -18.74
N LEU A 442 -4.84 14.69 -18.17
CA LEU A 442 -3.73 14.37 -17.27
C LEU A 442 -4.21 13.60 -16.03
N PHE A 443 -5.22 14.13 -15.33
CA PHE A 443 -5.75 13.49 -14.12
C PHE A 443 -6.32 12.09 -14.40
N LYS A 444 -7.04 11.90 -15.52
CA LYS A 444 -7.49 10.56 -15.93
C LYS A 444 -6.33 9.61 -16.27
N GLU A 445 -5.29 10.07 -16.95
CA GLU A 445 -4.14 9.24 -17.34
C GLU A 445 -3.30 8.78 -16.14
N VAL A 446 -3.13 9.62 -15.11
CA VAL A 446 -2.44 9.22 -13.87
C VAL A 446 -3.33 8.32 -13.01
N VAL A 447 -4.61 8.64 -12.79
CA VAL A 447 -5.51 7.78 -12.02
C VAL A 447 -5.71 6.42 -12.69
N GLY A 448 -5.67 6.35 -14.01
CA GLY A 448 -5.68 5.10 -14.79
C GLY A 448 -4.50 4.15 -14.51
N THR A 449 -3.41 4.62 -13.88
CA THR A 449 -2.32 3.74 -13.40
C THR A 449 -2.68 2.95 -12.14
N GLN A 450 -3.75 3.33 -11.44
CA GLN A 450 -4.13 2.85 -10.11
C GLN A 450 -3.15 3.20 -8.96
N LEU A 451 -1.97 3.77 -9.27
CA LEU A 451 -0.96 4.19 -8.30
C LEU A 451 -1.29 5.48 -7.56
N ILE A 452 -2.34 6.21 -7.96
CA ILE A 452 -2.73 7.48 -7.32
C ILE A 452 -3.63 7.22 -6.11
N ASP A 453 -3.26 7.82 -4.98
CA ASP A 453 -4.05 7.88 -3.76
C ASP A 453 -5.06 9.03 -3.83
N ARG A 454 -4.55 10.26 -3.91
CA ARG A 454 -5.28 11.53 -3.86
C ARG A 454 -4.61 12.56 -4.76
N ILE A 455 -5.39 13.53 -5.21
CA ILE A 455 -4.92 14.75 -5.88
C ILE A 455 -5.66 15.92 -5.24
N PHE A 456 -4.99 16.75 -4.44
CA PHE A 456 -5.64 17.89 -3.78
C PHE A 456 -5.64 19.09 -4.74
N ILE A 457 -6.81 19.71 -4.91
CA ILE A 457 -7.06 20.84 -5.81
C ILE A 457 -8.11 21.78 -5.22
N HIS A 458 -8.09 23.05 -5.61
CA HIS A 458 -9.15 23.99 -5.22
C HIS A 458 -10.56 23.51 -5.62
N GLY A 459 -11.51 23.60 -4.69
CA GLY A 459 -12.88 23.10 -4.88
C GLY A 459 -13.58 23.64 -6.13
N ALA A 460 -13.32 24.89 -6.52
CA ALA A 460 -13.86 25.47 -7.77
C ALA A 460 -13.33 24.79 -9.05
N LEU A 461 -12.11 24.24 -9.02
CA LEU A 461 -11.54 23.45 -10.10
C LEU A 461 -12.19 22.06 -10.14
N LYS A 462 -12.38 21.42 -8.97
CA LYS A 462 -13.12 20.15 -8.87
C LYS A 462 -14.54 20.30 -9.41
N GLN A 463 -15.25 21.37 -9.05
CA GLN A 463 -16.61 21.65 -9.53
C GLN A 463 -16.68 21.83 -11.06
N ALA A 464 -15.67 22.49 -11.65
CA ALA A 464 -15.56 22.62 -13.10
C ALA A 464 -15.30 21.27 -13.79
N LEU A 465 -14.47 20.40 -13.21
CA LEU A 465 -14.22 19.04 -13.71
C LEU A 465 -15.45 18.12 -13.57
N CYS A 466 -16.19 18.21 -12.44
CA CYS A 466 -17.48 17.54 -12.28
C CYS A 466 -18.45 17.96 -13.41
N SER A 467 -18.66 19.27 -13.59
CA SER A 467 -19.55 19.82 -14.63
C SER A 467 -19.12 19.38 -16.04
N HIS A 468 -17.82 19.35 -16.32
CA HIS A 468 -17.28 18.90 -17.59
C HIS A 468 -17.53 17.41 -17.85
N ALA A 469 -17.22 16.55 -16.89
CA ALA A 469 -17.44 15.10 -17.01
C ALA A 469 -18.93 14.77 -17.24
N ILE A 470 -19.82 15.45 -16.53
CA ILE A 470 -21.28 15.32 -16.72
C ILE A 470 -21.69 15.80 -18.13
N ALA A 471 -21.24 16.99 -18.56
CA ALA A 471 -21.59 17.55 -19.87
C ALA A 471 -21.04 16.75 -21.07
N LYS A 472 -19.92 16.04 -20.89
CA LYS A 472 -19.36 15.10 -21.89
C LYS A 472 -20.00 13.70 -21.85
N GLY A 473 -20.87 13.42 -20.87
CA GLY A 473 -21.44 12.09 -20.64
C GLY A 473 -20.46 11.07 -20.06
N GLU A 474 -19.31 11.51 -19.55
CA GLU A 474 -18.31 10.65 -18.90
C GLU A 474 -18.69 10.27 -17.46
N LEU A 475 -19.59 11.03 -16.82
CA LEU A 475 -20.07 10.78 -15.46
C LEU A 475 -21.60 10.87 -15.39
N THR A 476 -22.23 9.92 -14.69
CA THR A 476 -23.69 9.91 -14.40
C THR A 476 -23.97 9.73 -12.91
N LYS A 477 -25.18 10.08 -12.45
CA LYS A 477 -25.52 10.02 -11.02
C LYS A 477 -25.59 8.57 -10.54
N GLY A 478 -24.71 8.21 -9.61
CA GLY A 478 -24.55 6.84 -9.09
C GLY A 478 -23.36 6.07 -9.68
N ASP A 479 -22.70 6.59 -10.70
CA ASP A 479 -21.44 6.02 -11.19
C ASP A 479 -20.30 6.26 -10.18
N ASN A 480 -19.71 5.15 -9.75
CA ASN A 480 -18.55 5.09 -8.85
C ASN A 480 -17.42 4.23 -9.42
N SER A 481 -17.51 3.79 -10.69
CA SER A 481 -16.63 2.77 -11.28
C SER A 481 -15.96 3.18 -12.59
N SER A 482 -16.49 4.16 -13.33
CA SER A 482 -15.82 4.68 -14.53
C SER A 482 -14.49 5.36 -14.17
N LEU A 483 -13.60 5.52 -15.16
CA LEU A 483 -12.36 6.28 -14.97
C LEU A 483 -12.63 7.73 -14.55
N ALA A 484 -13.71 8.35 -15.04
CA ALA A 484 -14.10 9.69 -14.64
C ALA A 484 -14.54 9.73 -13.17
N ALA A 485 -15.38 8.79 -12.73
CA ALA A 485 -15.79 8.68 -11.33
C ALA A 485 -14.61 8.39 -10.40
N GLN A 486 -13.74 7.44 -10.77
CA GLN A 486 -12.52 7.10 -10.02
C GLN A 486 -11.49 8.24 -9.97
N THR A 487 -11.49 9.14 -10.96
CA THR A 487 -10.67 10.37 -10.96
C THR A 487 -11.28 11.43 -10.05
N LEU A 488 -12.58 11.71 -10.17
CA LEU A 488 -13.27 12.72 -9.34
C LEU A 488 -13.39 12.31 -7.87
N ARG A 489 -13.39 11.01 -7.56
CA ARG A 489 -13.25 10.46 -6.20
C ARG A 489 -11.87 10.73 -5.57
N ARG A 490 -10.81 10.79 -6.39
CA ARG A 490 -9.42 11.06 -5.93
C ARG A 490 -9.06 12.54 -5.92
N LEU A 491 -9.75 13.36 -6.71
CA LEU A 491 -9.64 14.81 -6.65
C LEU A 491 -10.27 15.29 -5.32
N ILE A 492 -9.45 15.69 -4.36
CA ILE A 492 -9.88 16.16 -3.03
C ILE A 492 -9.98 17.69 -3.07
N PRO A 493 -11.11 18.30 -2.68
CA PRO A 493 -11.24 19.74 -2.61
C PRO A 493 -10.50 20.29 -1.38
N GLU A 494 -9.49 21.12 -1.60
CA GLU A 494 -8.71 21.78 -0.53
C GLU A 494 -8.55 23.27 -0.91
N LYS A 495 -8.64 24.20 0.06
CA LYS A 495 -8.75 25.65 -0.13
C LYS A 495 -7.46 26.32 -0.64
N ASP A 496 -6.29 25.87 -0.22
CA ASP A 496 -5.02 26.56 -0.52
C ASP A 496 -4.37 26.03 -1.80
N HIS A 497 -4.87 24.91 -2.36
CA HIS A 497 -4.43 24.30 -3.63
C HIS A 497 -4.98 25.04 -4.87
N HIS A 498 -4.83 26.36 -4.91
CA HIS A 498 -5.34 27.21 -5.97
C HIS A 498 -4.32 27.50 -7.08
N ASN A 499 -3.02 27.35 -6.81
CA ASN A 499 -1.91 27.64 -7.74
C ASN A 499 -1.13 26.39 -8.22
N HIS A 500 -1.26 25.28 -7.51
CA HIS A 500 -0.70 23.96 -7.85
C HIS A 500 -1.75 22.87 -7.56
N PHE A 501 -1.54 21.68 -8.10
CA PHE A 501 -2.16 20.46 -7.58
C PHE A 501 -1.13 19.64 -6.82
N HIS A 502 -1.50 19.18 -5.63
CA HIS A 502 -0.70 18.25 -4.84
C HIS A 502 -1.08 16.83 -5.24
N LEU A 503 -0.11 16.06 -5.73
CA LEU A 503 -0.28 14.69 -6.17
C LEU A 503 0.28 13.70 -5.14
N ARG A 504 -0.54 12.78 -4.64
CA ARG A 504 -0.10 11.70 -3.74
C ARG A 504 -0.21 10.33 -4.41
N VAL A 505 0.90 9.58 -4.45
CA VAL A 505 0.90 8.16 -4.86
C VAL A 505 0.70 7.24 -3.66
N LYS A 506 0.20 6.03 -3.93
CA LYS A 506 -0.02 4.97 -2.94
C LYS A 506 1.28 4.30 -2.51
N CYS A 507 1.30 3.74 -1.31
CA CYS A 507 2.27 2.70 -0.96
C CYS A 507 2.09 1.50 -1.89
N SER A 508 3.15 1.06 -2.57
CA SER A 508 3.13 -0.19 -3.34
C SER A 508 3.48 -1.40 -2.44
N LYS A 509 3.30 -2.63 -2.94
CA LYS A 509 3.82 -3.85 -2.27
C LYS A 509 5.34 -3.81 -2.04
N ALA A 510 6.10 -3.01 -2.81
CA ALA A 510 7.54 -2.83 -2.60
C ALA A 510 7.85 -1.80 -1.51
N GLN A 511 6.91 -0.92 -1.16
CA GLN A 511 7.03 0.08 -0.09
C GLN A 511 6.70 -0.54 1.28
N VAL A 512 7.44 -1.58 1.65
CA VAL A 512 7.16 -2.45 2.81
C VAL A 512 7.27 -1.78 4.19
N ARG A 513 7.72 -0.52 4.26
CA ARG A 513 7.79 0.30 5.50
C ARG A 513 6.86 1.54 5.46
N CYS A 514 6.00 1.61 4.46
CA CYS A 514 5.13 2.75 4.17
C CYS A 514 3.77 2.66 4.89
N ARG A 515 3.22 3.81 5.27
CA ARG A 515 1.89 3.94 5.87
C ARG A 515 0.90 4.52 4.86
N GLN A 516 0.07 3.66 4.30
CA GLN A 516 -0.97 4.03 3.34
C GLN A 516 -2.13 4.73 4.07
N MET A 517 -2.66 5.83 3.54
CA MET A 517 -3.88 6.44 4.09
C MET A 517 -5.11 5.57 3.77
N ALA A 518 -6.19 5.66 4.55
CA ALA A 518 -7.47 5.06 4.16
C ALA A 518 -7.92 5.54 2.75
N GLU A 519 -8.53 4.66 1.95
CA GLU A 519 -9.06 5.03 0.63
C GLU A 519 -10.08 6.19 0.75
N PRO A 520 -10.09 7.17 -0.19
CA PRO A 520 -11.15 8.18 -0.23
C PRO A 520 -12.54 7.55 -0.28
N VAL A 521 -13.53 8.19 0.35
CA VAL A 521 -14.94 7.74 0.37
C VAL A 521 -15.45 7.37 -1.03
N ASN A 522 -16.32 6.35 -1.14
CA ASN A 522 -16.77 5.84 -2.44
C ASN A 522 -17.88 6.70 -3.09
N THR A 523 -17.55 7.95 -3.39
CA THR A 523 -18.37 8.94 -4.08
C THR A 523 -17.47 9.91 -4.85
N THR A 524 -18.00 10.53 -5.90
CA THR A 524 -17.31 11.60 -6.64
C THR A 524 -17.40 12.96 -5.95
N GLY A 525 -18.45 13.19 -5.15
CA GLY A 525 -18.77 14.51 -4.60
C GLY A 525 -19.31 15.51 -5.64
N CYS A 526 -19.91 15.03 -6.74
CA CYS A 526 -20.40 15.86 -7.85
C CYS A 526 -21.93 16.01 -7.97
N PHE A 527 -22.76 15.40 -7.09
CA PHE A 527 -24.21 15.19 -7.27
C PHE A 527 -25.03 15.25 -5.97
#